data_AF-A0AAD6KST1-F1
#
_entry.id   AF-A0AAD6KST1-F1
#
_cell.length_a   1.000
_cell.length_b   1.000
_cell.length_c   1.000
_cell.angle_alpha   90.00
_cell.angle_beta   90.00
_cell.angle_gamma   90.00
#
_symmetry.space_group_name_H-M   'P 1'
#
loop_
_entity.id
_entity.type
_entity.pdbx_description
1 polymer ?
#
loop_
_entity_poly.entity_id
_entity_poly.type
_entity_poly.pdbx_seq_one_letter_code
_entity_poly.pdbx_strand_id
1 'polypeptide(L)'
;MAAQNLVQHAFMSHKTGLRAQHLGLHKAICVLMGWNSSVPCDAITCAPEILPAEEAAAQKEDLMLWPPLVVIHNISMSNNNPEHQKVIPIEGVEAFLRGKGIVGGKVKVCLGKPADQSIMLVKFLGTFTGLGNAEKLHKYFAEKKHGREEFEHKTSNNGNDTSSWNEETQGGGKLEEELLCGYLGIAEDLDSLDFNTKKWIIIKSKKEIQELANAPVKTDDKLLNN
;
A
#
# COMPACT_ATOMS: atom_id res chain seq x y z
N MET A 1 -19.65 4.16 15.32
CA MET A 1 -19.79 4.39 16.78
C MET A 1 -18.47 4.20 17.54
N ALA A 2 -17.78 3.05 17.45
CA ALA A 2 -16.50 2.85 18.17
C ALA A 2 -15.36 3.78 17.73
N ALA A 3 -15.15 3.98 16.41
CA ALA A 3 -14.08 4.82 15.89
C ALA A 3 -14.24 6.30 16.26
N GLN A 4 -15.46 6.85 16.19
CA GLN A 4 -15.76 8.25 16.55
C GLN A 4 -15.42 8.53 18.03
N ASN A 5 -15.84 7.63 18.94
CA ASN A 5 -15.51 7.76 20.36
C ASN A 5 -13.99 7.73 20.61
N LEU A 6 -13.27 6.89 19.87
CA LEU A 6 -11.81 6.79 19.99
C LEU A 6 -11.09 8.05 19.46
N VAL A 7 -11.54 8.60 18.34
CA VAL A 7 -11.03 9.87 17.78
C VAL A 7 -11.27 11.01 18.78
N GLN A 8 -12.48 11.11 19.33
CA GLN A 8 -12.80 12.11 20.32
C GLN A 8 -11.94 11.97 21.59
N HIS A 9 -11.78 10.74 22.11
CA HIS A 9 -10.90 10.49 23.25
C HIS A 9 -9.46 10.92 22.95
N ALA A 10 -8.92 10.52 21.79
CA ALA A 10 -7.58 10.88 21.36
C ALA A 10 -7.42 12.41 21.22
N PHE A 11 -8.41 13.12 20.70
CA PHE A 11 -8.35 14.58 20.59
C PHE A 11 -8.46 15.29 21.94
N MET A 12 -9.36 14.84 22.81
CA MET A 12 -9.71 15.50 24.07
C MET A 12 -8.83 15.09 25.26
N SER A 13 -7.98 14.07 25.10
CA SER A 13 -7.12 13.59 26.18
C SER A 13 -6.13 14.67 26.64
N HIS A 14 -6.21 15.01 27.92
CA HIS A 14 -5.30 15.91 28.64
C HIS A 14 -4.21 15.16 29.42
N LYS A 15 -4.02 13.86 29.14
CA LYS A 15 -3.04 13.05 29.87
C LYS A 15 -1.62 13.59 29.66
N THR A 16 -1.02 14.07 30.74
CA THR A 16 0.32 14.68 30.75
C THR A 16 1.36 13.75 30.13
N GLY A 17 2.22 14.31 29.29
CA GLY A 17 3.30 13.56 28.61
C GLY A 17 2.86 12.72 27.42
N LEU A 18 1.56 12.52 27.17
CA LEU A 18 1.06 11.68 26.07
C LEU A 18 0.32 12.48 24.98
N ARG A 19 0.36 13.82 25.01
CA ARG A 19 -0.41 14.66 24.08
C ARG A 19 -0.07 14.37 22.62
N ALA A 20 1.21 14.27 22.28
CA ALA A 20 1.66 13.98 20.91
C ALA A 20 1.18 12.60 20.42
N GLN A 21 1.21 11.58 21.29
CA GLN A 21 0.74 10.23 20.94
C GLN A 21 -0.77 10.20 20.68
N HIS A 22 -1.54 10.89 21.53
CA HIS A 22 -2.98 10.99 21.34
C HIS A 22 -3.35 11.77 20.07
N LEU A 23 -2.68 12.89 19.79
CA LEU A 23 -2.90 13.63 18.53
C LEU A 23 -2.46 12.83 17.30
N GLY A 24 -1.38 12.05 17.42
CA GLY A 24 -0.95 11.12 16.38
C GLY A 24 -1.99 10.03 16.11
N LEU A 25 -2.56 9.43 17.17
CA LEU A 25 -3.64 8.44 17.04
C LEU A 25 -4.90 9.05 16.42
N HIS A 26 -5.28 10.25 16.84
CA HIS A 26 -6.38 11.00 16.24
C HIS A 26 -6.18 11.15 14.73
N LYS A 27 -5.02 11.69 14.32
CA LYS A 27 -4.68 11.87 12.90
C LYS A 27 -4.71 10.55 12.13
N ALA A 28 -4.14 9.49 12.70
CA ALA A 28 -4.10 8.16 12.07
C ALA A 28 -5.50 7.60 11.82
N ILE A 29 -6.39 7.66 12.82
CA ILE A 29 -7.77 7.18 12.65
C ILE A 29 -8.51 8.04 11.62
N CYS A 30 -8.36 9.37 11.66
CA CYS A 30 -9.00 10.23 10.66
C CYS A 30 -8.58 9.83 9.24
N VAL A 31 -7.29 9.66 8.97
CA VAL A 31 -6.82 9.25 7.63
C VAL A 31 -7.39 7.89 7.22
N LEU A 32 -7.33 6.87 8.10
CA LEU A 32 -7.85 5.53 7.79
C LEU A 32 -9.36 5.53 7.51
N MET A 33 -10.11 6.42 8.18
CA MET A 33 -11.55 6.54 8.01
C MET A 33 -11.96 7.50 6.88
N GLY A 34 -11.01 8.15 6.19
CA GLY A 34 -11.31 9.16 5.16
C GLY A 34 -11.90 10.45 5.75
N TRP A 35 -11.47 10.81 6.95
CA TRP A 35 -11.93 11.98 7.67
C TRP A 35 -10.89 13.09 7.71
N ASN A 36 -11.37 14.34 7.79
CA ASN A 36 -10.52 15.50 7.93
C ASN A 36 -9.82 15.49 9.30
N SER A 37 -8.49 15.64 9.29
CA SER A 37 -7.66 15.66 10.50
C SER A 37 -7.30 17.08 10.96
N SER A 38 -7.66 18.11 10.17
CA SER A 38 -7.25 19.50 10.37
C SER A 38 -8.29 20.37 11.07
N VAL A 39 -9.56 19.95 11.08
CA VAL A 39 -10.65 20.75 11.67
C VAL A 39 -10.52 20.70 13.20
N PRO A 40 -10.52 21.86 13.89
CA PRO A 40 -10.67 21.89 15.34
C PRO A 40 -11.98 21.21 15.69
N CYS A 41 -11.95 20.14 16.49
CA CYS A 41 -13.20 19.64 17.07
C CYS A 41 -13.78 20.76 17.95
N ASP A 42 -14.84 21.41 17.47
CA ASP A 42 -15.65 22.30 18.29
C ASP A 42 -16.14 21.47 19.48
N ALA A 43 -15.93 21.98 20.70
CA ALA A 43 -15.94 21.23 21.96
C ALA A 43 -17.26 20.50 22.30
N ILE A 44 -18.30 20.62 21.47
CA ILE A 44 -19.65 20.12 21.70
C ILE A 44 -19.96 18.88 20.85
N THR A 45 -19.37 18.74 19.66
CA THR A 45 -19.59 17.58 18.77
C THR A 45 -18.31 17.28 18.00
N CYS A 46 -17.46 16.41 18.56
CA CYS A 46 -16.25 15.94 17.87
C CYS A 46 -16.62 14.86 16.84
N ALA A 47 -17.37 15.25 15.82
CA ALA A 47 -17.67 14.42 14.66
C ALA A 47 -16.69 14.80 13.54
N PRO A 48 -15.79 13.90 13.13
CA PRO A 48 -14.87 14.19 12.04
C PRO A 48 -15.63 14.41 10.73
N GLU A 49 -15.26 15.44 9.99
CA GLU A 49 -15.80 15.72 8.65
C GLU A 49 -15.34 14.61 7.69
N ILE A 50 -16.26 14.08 6.88
CA ILE A 50 -15.95 13.08 5.85
C ILE A 50 -15.40 13.81 4.62
N LEU A 51 -14.23 13.40 4.17
CA LEU A 51 -13.61 13.96 2.97
C LEU A 51 -14.25 13.40 1.69
N PRO A 52 -14.21 14.14 0.58
CA PRO A 52 -14.47 13.59 -0.74
C PRO A 52 -13.63 12.33 -1.00
N ALA A 53 -14.18 11.38 -1.77
CA ALA A 53 -13.55 10.09 -1.99
C ALA A 53 -12.11 10.20 -2.53
N GLU A 54 -11.88 11.10 -3.49
CA GLU A 54 -10.55 11.34 -4.09
C GLU A 54 -9.55 11.88 -3.06
N GLU A 55 -9.98 12.81 -2.20
CA GLU A 55 -9.13 13.37 -1.15
C GLU A 55 -8.79 12.34 -0.07
N ALA A 56 -9.79 11.54 0.34
CA ALA A 56 -9.60 10.45 1.28
C ALA A 56 -8.63 9.39 0.71
N ALA A 57 -8.78 9.01 -0.55
CA ALA A 57 -7.89 8.07 -1.23
C ALA A 57 -6.45 8.64 -1.28
N ALA A 58 -6.29 9.89 -1.71
CA ALA A 58 -4.97 10.53 -1.77
C ALA A 58 -4.28 10.64 -0.40
N GLN A 59 -5.04 10.80 0.70
CA GLN A 59 -4.48 10.78 2.05
C GLN A 59 -4.03 9.38 2.47
N LYS A 60 -4.80 8.35 2.14
CA LYS A 60 -4.46 6.95 2.44
C LYS A 60 -3.24 6.48 1.65
N GLU A 61 -3.19 6.80 0.36
CA GLU A 61 -2.10 6.44 -0.53
C GLU A 61 -0.77 7.13 -0.19
N ASP A 62 -0.83 8.28 0.48
CA ASP A 62 0.36 8.94 1.00
C ASP A 62 1.03 8.13 2.13
N LEU A 63 0.24 7.40 2.93
CA LEU A 63 0.75 6.60 4.05
C LEU A 63 1.25 5.23 3.58
N MET A 64 2.46 5.23 3.03
CA MET A 64 3.09 4.02 2.50
C MET A 64 3.82 3.19 3.56
N LEU A 65 3.95 1.89 3.30
CA LEU A 65 4.78 0.97 4.08
C LEU A 65 6.26 1.15 3.69
N TRP A 66 7.14 1.30 4.69
CA TRP A 66 8.56 1.54 4.53
C TRP A 66 9.41 0.53 5.32
N PRO A 67 10.47 -0.11 4.77
CA PRO A 67 10.95 -0.02 3.38
C PRO A 67 9.89 -0.32 2.31
N PRO A 68 10.00 0.26 1.10
CA PRO A 68 8.98 0.12 0.07
C PRO A 68 8.71 -1.34 -0.26
N LEU A 69 7.43 -1.69 -0.39
CA LEU A 69 7.01 -3.00 -0.85
C LEU A 69 5.81 -2.88 -1.78
N VAL A 70 5.69 -3.84 -2.68
CA VAL A 70 4.51 -4.02 -3.53
C VAL A 70 3.79 -5.28 -3.07
N VAL A 71 2.48 -5.15 -2.85
CA VAL A 71 1.59 -6.27 -2.59
C VAL A 71 1.15 -6.80 -3.95
N ILE A 72 1.25 -8.12 -4.13
CA ILE A 72 0.81 -8.83 -5.33
C ILE A 72 -0.26 -9.83 -4.91
N HIS A 73 -1.40 -9.77 -5.56
CA HIS A 73 -2.49 -10.74 -5.43
C HIS A 73 -2.51 -11.66 -6.65
N ASN A 74 -2.53 -12.97 -6.40
CA ASN A 74 -2.88 -13.97 -7.39
C ASN A 74 -4.40 -14.17 -7.37
N ILE A 75 -5.06 -13.48 -8.29
CA ILE A 75 -6.52 -13.43 -8.33
C ILE A 75 -7.16 -14.79 -8.65
N SER A 76 -6.44 -15.71 -9.29
CA SER A 76 -6.95 -17.06 -9.56
C SER A 76 -7.19 -17.90 -8.29
N MET A 77 -6.50 -17.57 -7.19
CA MET A 77 -6.65 -18.26 -5.90
C MET A 77 -7.97 -17.91 -5.21
N SER A 78 -8.69 -16.89 -5.68
CA SER A 78 -10.03 -16.53 -5.19
C SER A 78 -11.15 -17.39 -5.81
N ASN A 79 -10.84 -18.30 -6.73
CA ASN A 79 -11.83 -19.15 -7.38
C ASN A 79 -12.35 -20.24 -6.43
N ASN A 80 -13.67 -20.40 -6.36
CA ASN A 80 -14.32 -21.41 -5.53
C ASN A 80 -14.08 -22.84 -6.00
N ASN A 81 -13.75 -23.06 -7.29
CA ASN A 81 -13.37 -24.37 -7.80
C ASN A 81 -11.84 -24.55 -7.73
N PRO A 82 -11.32 -25.47 -6.89
CA PRO A 82 -9.89 -25.73 -6.77
C PRO A 82 -9.22 -26.14 -8.09
N GLU A 83 -9.94 -26.79 -9.00
CA GLU A 83 -9.38 -27.22 -10.29
C GLU A 83 -9.07 -26.05 -11.23
N HIS A 84 -9.69 -24.89 -11.00
CA HIS A 84 -9.45 -23.67 -11.77
C HIS A 84 -8.47 -22.70 -11.08
N GLN A 85 -8.02 -23.02 -9.86
CA GLN A 85 -7.01 -22.23 -9.18
C GLN A 85 -5.65 -22.47 -9.84
N LYS A 86 -4.97 -21.37 -10.20
CA LYS A 86 -3.65 -21.43 -10.85
C LYS A 86 -2.61 -20.85 -9.92
N VAL A 87 -1.90 -21.74 -9.22
CA VAL A 87 -0.82 -21.34 -8.33
C VAL A 87 0.34 -20.76 -9.14
N ILE A 88 0.72 -19.52 -8.82
CA ILE A 88 1.96 -18.90 -9.32
C ILE A 88 3.00 -19.02 -8.20
N PRO A 89 4.08 -19.79 -8.38
CA PRO A 89 5.11 -19.93 -7.37
C PRO A 89 5.96 -18.66 -7.26
N ILE A 90 6.71 -18.53 -6.16
CA ILE A 90 7.58 -17.37 -5.90
C ILE A 90 8.57 -17.16 -7.05
N GLU A 91 9.13 -18.26 -7.56
CA GLU A 91 10.09 -18.26 -8.68
C GLU A 91 9.45 -17.73 -9.97
N GLY A 92 8.15 -17.96 -10.15
CA GLY A 92 7.36 -17.43 -11.27
C GLY A 92 7.24 -15.91 -11.18
N VAL A 93 6.93 -15.37 -9.99
CA VAL A 93 6.91 -13.92 -9.75
C VAL A 93 8.29 -13.32 -9.93
N GLU A 94 9.35 -13.96 -9.43
CA GLU A 94 10.73 -13.49 -9.63
C GLU A 94 11.12 -13.47 -11.13
N ALA A 95 10.70 -14.49 -11.89
CA ALA A 95 10.91 -14.53 -13.34
C ALA A 95 10.08 -13.47 -14.08
N PHE A 96 8.87 -13.18 -13.62
CA PHE A 96 8.05 -12.08 -14.10
C PHE A 96 8.73 -10.72 -13.87
N LEU A 97 9.17 -10.43 -12.65
CA LEU A 97 9.88 -9.20 -12.30
C LEU A 97 11.15 -9.03 -13.12
N ARG A 98 11.89 -10.13 -13.34
CA ARG A 98 13.07 -10.15 -14.20
C ARG A 98 12.76 -9.81 -15.65
N GLY A 99 11.69 -10.39 -16.20
CA GLY A 99 11.24 -10.09 -17.55
C GLY A 99 10.85 -8.61 -17.75
N LYS A 100 10.43 -7.92 -16.69
CA LYS A 100 10.06 -6.49 -16.74
C LYS A 100 11.24 -5.54 -16.47
N GLY A 101 12.45 -6.06 -16.30
CA GLY A 101 13.63 -5.25 -16.00
C GLY A 101 13.59 -4.62 -14.60
N ILE A 102 12.83 -5.21 -13.68
CA ILE A 102 12.74 -4.79 -12.27
C ILE A 102 13.73 -5.66 -11.49
N VAL A 103 15.02 -5.58 -11.86
CA VAL A 103 16.12 -6.37 -11.28
C VAL A 103 17.24 -5.46 -10.75
N GLY A 104 16.91 -4.19 -10.47
CA GLY A 104 17.86 -3.26 -9.85
C GLY A 104 17.96 -3.48 -8.35
N GLY A 105 18.86 -4.36 -7.89
CA GLY A 105 19.25 -4.50 -6.48
C GLY A 105 18.61 -5.68 -5.71
N LYS A 106 18.74 -5.65 -4.37
CA LYS A 106 18.22 -6.68 -3.43
C LYS A 106 16.68 -6.63 -3.34
N VAL A 107 15.99 -7.07 -4.39
CA VAL A 107 14.55 -7.34 -4.35
C VAL A 107 14.34 -8.73 -3.73
N LYS A 108 13.38 -8.85 -2.80
CA LYS A 108 13.02 -10.13 -2.19
C LYS A 108 11.53 -10.37 -2.33
N VAL A 109 11.15 -11.49 -2.94
CA VAL A 109 9.77 -11.96 -2.98
C VAL A 109 9.54 -12.90 -1.78
N CYS A 110 8.40 -12.76 -1.10
CA CYS A 110 7.96 -13.71 -0.09
C CYS A 110 6.44 -13.80 -0.04
N LEU A 111 5.92 -14.79 0.67
CA LEU A 111 4.49 -14.93 0.90
C LEU A 111 3.98 -13.83 1.85
N GLY A 112 2.77 -13.34 1.59
CA GLY A 112 1.99 -12.56 2.52
C GLY A 112 1.10 -13.45 3.38
N LYS A 113 0.01 -12.87 3.89
CA LYS A 113 -1.05 -13.58 4.59
C LYS A 113 -2.31 -13.61 3.71
N PRO A 114 -2.96 -14.78 3.54
CA PRO A 114 -2.52 -16.10 4.00
C PRO A 114 -1.27 -16.59 3.23
N ALA A 115 -0.53 -17.53 3.82
CA ALA A 115 0.71 -18.06 3.25
C ALA A 115 0.47 -19.16 2.20
N ASP A 116 -0.60 -19.02 1.41
CA ASP A 116 -1.09 -20.00 0.42
C ASP A 116 -0.83 -19.57 -1.03
N GLN A 117 0.05 -18.57 -1.23
CA GLN A 117 0.40 -17.98 -2.53
C GLN A 117 -0.72 -17.16 -3.19
N SER A 118 -1.84 -16.91 -2.51
CA SER A 118 -2.80 -15.88 -2.92
C SER A 118 -2.22 -14.48 -2.81
N ILE A 119 -1.36 -14.23 -1.82
CA ILE A 119 -0.71 -12.94 -1.58
C ILE A 119 0.81 -13.12 -1.53
N MET A 120 1.51 -12.29 -2.29
CA MET A 120 2.96 -12.20 -2.32
C MET A 120 3.40 -10.76 -2.10
N LEU A 121 4.57 -10.60 -1.48
CA LEU A 121 5.15 -9.31 -1.13
C LEU A 121 6.49 -9.18 -1.86
N VAL A 122 6.63 -8.12 -2.64
CA VAL A 122 7.89 -7.76 -3.30
C VAL A 122 8.53 -6.65 -2.48
N LYS A 123 9.60 -6.98 -1.76
CA LYS A 123 10.30 -6.06 -0.86
C LYS A 123 11.45 -5.38 -1.59
N PHE A 124 11.52 -4.07 -1.44
CA PHE A 124 12.61 -3.25 -1.95
C PHE A 124 13.45 -2.69 -0.79
N LEU A 125 14.66 -2.25 -1.12
CA LEU A 125 15.52 -1.56 -0.14
C LEU A 125 14.91 -0.20 0.23
N GLY A 126 15.05 0.19 1.50
CA GLY A 126 14.63 1.50 2.02
C GLY A 126 15.52 2.64 1.55
N THR A 127 15.54 2.88 0.23
CA THR A 127 16.35 3.88 -0.47
C THR A 127 15.48 4.56 -1.53
N PHE A 128 15.88 5.73 -2.02
CA PHE A 128 15.15 6.40 -3.12
C PHE A 128 15.08 5.53 -4.39
N THR A 129 16.17 4.82 -4.72
CA THR A 129 16.16 3.85 -5.84
C THR A 129 15.20 2.69 -5.60
N GLY A 130 15.15 2.17 -4.36
CA GLY A 130 14.20 1.12 -4.00
C GLY A 130 12.75 1.57 -4.09
N LEU A 131 12.46 2.81 -3.67
CA LEU A 131 11.15 3.43 -3.86
C LEU A 131 10.80 3.58 -5.34
N GLY A 132 11.70 4.15 -6.16
CA GLY A 132 11.47 4.31 -7.59
C GLY A 132 11.22 2.98 -8.32
N ASN A 133 11.90 1.91 -7.91
CA ASN A 133 11.64 0.56 -8.45
C ASN A 133 10.27 0.01 -8.01
N ALA A 134 9.86 0.23 -6.76
CA ALA A 134 8.53 -0.14 -6.29
C ALA A 134 7.43 0.63 -7.03
N GLU A 135 7.62 1.93 -7.25
CA GLU A 135 6.69 2.77 -8.01
C GLU A 135 6.60 2.35 -9.47
N LYS A 136 7.73 1.98 -10.10
CA LYS A 136 7.73 1.45 -11.46
C LYS A 136 6.88 0.18 -11.58
N LEU A 137 6.97 -0.73 -10.60
CA LEU A 137 6.16 -1.95 -10.57
C LEU A 137 4.68 -1.63 -10.31
N HIS A 138 4.38 -0.75 -9.37
CA HIS A 138 3.02 -0.30 -9.09
C HIS A 138 2.37 0.33 -10.33
N LYS A 139 3.09 1.23 -11.02
CA LYS A 139 2.62 1.88 -12.25
C LYS A 139 2.39 0.88 -13.37
N TYR A 140 3.27 -0.12 -13.51
CA TYR A 140 3.10 -1.18 -14.50
C TYR A 140 1.74 -1.89 -14.34
N PHE A 141 1.37 -2.25 -13.11
CA PHE A 141 0.09 -2.92 -12.85
C PHE A 141 -1.10 -1.98 -13.08
N ALA A 142 -1.02 -0.73 -12.64
CA ALA A 142 -2.06 0.27 -12.88
C ALA A 142 -2.30 0.51 -14.38
N GLU A 143 -1.24 0.66 -15.18
CA GLU A 143 -1.32 0.81 -16.65
C GLU A 143 -1.96 -0.40 -17.33
N LYS A 144 -1.90 -1.57 -16.70
CA LYS A 144 -2.50 -2.83 -17.17
C LYS A 144 -3.91 -3.08 -16.61
N LYS A 145 -4.50 -2.13 -15.88
CA LYS A 145 -5.79 -2.30 -15.18
C LYS A 145 -5.80 -3.44 -14.16
N HIS A 146 -4.64 -3.66 -13.54
CA HIS A 146 -4.34 -4.71 -12.58
C HIS A 146 -3.84 -4.10 -11.26
N GLY A 147 -4.23 -2.86 -10.97
CA GLY A 147 -3.88 -2.12 -9.77
C GLY A 147 -4.79 -2.46 -8.59
N ARG A 148 -4.72 -1.61 -7.54
CA ARG A 148 -5.54 -1.74 -6.33
C ARG A 148 -7.02 -1.64 -6.65
N GLU A 149 -7.43 -0.58 -7.35
CA GLU A 149 -8.83 -0.30 -7.65
C GLU A 149 -9.48 -1.45 -8.41
N GLU A 150 -8.79 -1.99 -9.42
CA GLU A 150 -9.32 -3.11 -10.19
C GLU A 150 -9.38 -4.40 -9.37
N PHE A 151 -8.41 -4.63 -8.49
CA PHE A 151 -8.45 -5.76 -7.56
C PHE A 151 -9.62 -5.64 -6.58
N GLU A 152 -9.80 -4.48 -5.95
CA GLU A 152 -10.88 -4.22 -4.99
C GLU A 152 -12.26 -4.30 -5.65
N HIS A 153 -12.40 -3.77 -6.86
CA HIS A 153 -13.62 -3.89 -7.66
C HIS A 153 -13.92 -5.36 -7.99
N LYS A 154 -12.94 -6.12 -8.50
CA LYS A 154 -13.09 -7.56 -8.80
C LYS A 154 -13.48 -8.37 -7.57
N THR A 155 -12.91 -8.06 -6.40
CA THR A 155 -13.13 -8.82 -5.17
C THR A 155 -14.46 -8.46 -4.51
N SER A 156 -14.91 -7.20 -4.63
CA SER A 156 -16.17 -6.71 -4.06
C SER A 156 -17.40 -7.16 -4.88
N ASN A 157 -17.24 -7.31 -6.20
CA ASN A 157 -18.33 -7.75 -7.09
C ASN A 157 -18.51 -9.29 -7.13
N ASN A 158 -17.62 -10.02 -6.46
CA ASN A 158 -17.59 -11.49 -6.43
C ASN A 158 -18.78 -12.11 -5.66
N GLY A 159 -19.70 -11.29 -5.15
CA GLY A 159 -20.96 -11.73 -4.54
C GLY A 159 -22.01 -12.23 -5.53
N ASN A 160 -21.92 -11.89 -6.84
CA ASN A 160 -22.97 -12.26 -7.82
C ASN A 160 -22.48 -12.81 -9.17
N ASP A 161 -21.22 -12.64 -9.57
CA ASP A 161 -20.78 -13.05 -10.92
C ASP A 161 -19.61 -14.04 -10.87
N THR A 162 -19.95 -15.32 -10.73
CA THR A 162 -19.07 -16.48 -10.92
C THR A 162 -18.62 -16.69 -12.37
N SER A 163 -18.81 -15.71 -13.27
CA SER A 163 -18.71 -15.90 -14.72
C SER A 163 -17.60 -15.12 -15.44
N SER A 164 -16.81 -14.27 -14.76
CA SER A 164 -15.78 -13.46 -15.45
C SER A 164 -14.38 -14.08 -15.53
N TRP A 165 -14.18 -15.31 -15.06
CA TRP A 165 -12.89 -16.03 -15.23
C TRP A 165 -12.86 -16.87 -16.52
N ASN A 166 -13.87 -16.73 -17.37
CA ASN A 166 -14.02 -17.52 -18.58
C ASN A 166 -13.27 -16.88 -19.75
N GLU A 167 -12.24 -17.59 -20.19
CA GLU A 167 -11.89 -17.80 -21.60
C GLU A 167 -11.61 -16.57 -22.48
N GLU A 168 -10.46 -15.93 -22.27
CA GLU A 168 -9.67 -15.39 -23.39
C GLU A 168 -8.20 -15.78 -23.27
N THR A 169 -7.90 -17.06 -23.01
CA THR A 169 -6.55 -17.58 -23.25
C THR A 169 -6.42 -18.09 -24.69
N GLN A 170 -6.64 -17.18 -25.64
CA GLN A 170 -6.12 -17.29 -27.01
C GLN A 170 -5.09 -16.19 -27.24
N GLY A 171 -3.97 -16.29 -26.55
CA GLY A 171 -2.80 -15.48 -26.79
C GLY A 171 -1.66 -16.05 -25.98
N GLY A 172 -0.49 -16.27 -26.58
CA GLY A 172 0.71 -16.75 -25.89
C GLY A 172 1.32 -15.72 -24.92
N GLY A 173 0.48 -14.98 -24.18
CA GLY A 173 0.87 -14.07 -23.11
C GLY A 173 1.39 -14.84 -21.90
N LYS A 174 2.29 -14.20 -21.15
CA LYS A 174 2.79 -14.76 -19.90
C LYS A 174 1.62 -14.83 -18.90
N LEU A 175 1.31 -16.01 -18.40
CA LEU A 175 0.22 -16.30 -17.45
C LEU A 175 0.19 -15.31 -16.26
N GLU A 176 1.37 -14.85 -15.81
CA GLU A 176 1.52 -13.91 -14.71
C GLU A 176 0.96 -12.51 -15.03
N GLU A 177 0.93 -12.10 -16.30
CA GLU A 177 0.39 -10.79 -16.71
C GLU A 177 -1.13 -10.73 -16.58
N GLU A 178 -1.80 -11.88 -16.71
CA GLU A 178 -3.26 -11.99 -16.64
C GLU A 178 -3.75 -12.25 -15.22
N LEU A 179 -2.96 -12.94 -14.39
CA LEU A 179 -3.39 -13.44 -13.08
C LEU A 179 -2.83 -12.66 -11.89
N LEU A 180 -1.88 -11.75 -12.10
CA LEU A 180 -1.34 -10.94 -11.02
C LEU A 180 -1.94 -9.54 -11.06
N CYS A 181 -2.50 -9.12 -9.92
CA CYS A 181 -2.74 -7.72 -9.62
C CYS A 181 -1.69 -7.24 -8.61
N GLY A 182 -1.24 -6.01 -8.71
CA GLY A 182 -0.23 -5.50 -7.79
C GLY A 182 -0.24 -4.01 -7.60
N TYR A 183 0.15 -3.57 -6.41
CA TYR A 183 0.11 -2.17 -6.03
C TYR A 183 1.09 -1.86 -4.89
N LEU A 184 1.49 -0.59 -4.76
CA LEU A 184 2.35 -0.15 -3.66
C LEU A 184 1.64 -0.35 -2.32
N GLY A 185 2.34 -0.95 -1.35
CA GLY A 185 1.77 -1.21 -0.03
C GLY A 185 1.57 0.07 0.78
N ILE A 186 0.35 0.24 1.31
CA ILE A 186 -0.06 1.36 2.18
C ILE A 186 -0.44 0.85 3.57
N ALA A 187 -0.75 1.76 4.48
CA ALA A 187 -1.12 1.44 5.86
C ALA A 187 -2.24 0.39 5.97
N GLU A 188 -3.21 0.38 5.05
CA GLU A 188 -4.32 -0.58 5.01
C GLU A 188 -3.88 -2.01 4.70
N ASP A 189 -2.76 -2.21 4.01
CA ASP A 189 -2.26 -3.55 3.67
C ASP A 189 -1.44 -4.18 4.79
N LEU A 190 -1.35 -3.53 5.95
CA LEU A 190 -0.63 -4.10 7.09
C LEU A 190 -1.09 -5.53 7.35
N ASP A 191 -2.38 -5.84 7.27
CA ASP A 191 -2.88 -7.18 7.56
C ASP A 191 -2.52 -8.26 6.55
N SER A 192 -2.17 -7.88 5.33
CA SER A 192 -1.63 -8.77 4.30
C SER A 192 -0.17 -9.17 4.57
N LEU A 193 0.52 -8.53 5.52
CA LEU A 193 1.91 -8.82 5.83
C LEU A 193 2.08 -10.01 6.78
N ASP A 194 3.09 -10.84 6.51
CA ASP A 194 3.55 -11.84 7.48
C ASP A 194 4.16 -11.18 8.73
N PHE A 195 4.20 -11.93 9.84
CA PHE A 195 4.65 -11.40 11.13
C PHE A 195 6.09 -10.86 11.08
N ASN A 196 6.98 -11.53 10.35
CA ASN A 196 8.36 -11.10 10.25
C ASN A 196 8.48 -9.80 9.44
N THR A 197 7.69 -9.65 8.38
CA THR A 197 7.62 -8.38 7.63
C THR A 197 7.08 -7.25 8.50
N LYS A 198 5.96 -7.46 9.21
CA LYS A 198 5.35 -6.44 10.09
C LYS A 198 6.35 -5.84 11.08
N LYS A 199 7.29 -6.65 11.61
CA LYS A 199 8.27 -6.23 12.62
C LYS A 199 9.21 -5.11 12.16
N TRP A 200 9.51 -5.03 10.85
CA TRP A 200 10.50 -4.10 10.31
C TRP A 200 9.88 -2.98 9.46
N ILE A 201 8.57 -3.01 9.26
CA ILE A 201 7.84 -2.00 8.51
C ILE A 201 7.46 -0.85 9.43
N ILE A 202 7.64 0.36 8.92
CA ILE A 202 7.14 1.60 9.50
C ILE A 202 6.28 2.33 8.45
N ILE A 203 5.32 3.11 8.90
CA ILE A 203 4.50 3.94 8.00
C ILE A 203 5.22 5.27 7.79
N LYS A 204 5.32 5.72 6.54
CA LYS A 204 5.87 7.04 6.18
C LYS A 204 4.99 7.75 5.18
N SER A 205 5.00 9.08 5.21
CA SER A 205 4.42 9.90 4.14
C SER A 205 5.31 9.82 2.89
N LYS A 206 4.70 9.43 1.78
CA LYS A 206 5.35 9.39 0.48
C LYS A 206 5.72 10.80 0.01
N LYS A 207 4.83 11.77 0.20
CA LYS A 207 5.06 13.20 -0.12
C LYS A 207 6.26 13.75 0.64
N GLU A 208 6.37 13.50 1.95
CA GLU A 208 7.53 13.94 2.74
C GLU A 208 8.84 13.34 2.20
N ILE A 209 8.84 12.06 1.80
CA ILE A 209 10.02 11.42 1.20
C ILE A 209 10.39 12.08 -0.13
N GLN A 210 9.40 12.40 -0.97
CA GLN A 210 9.62 13.08 -2.25
C GLN A 210 10.12 14.51 -2.07
N GLU A 211 9.57 15.25 -1.11
CA GLU A 211 10.05 16.59 -0.73
C GLU A 211 11.51 16.56 -0.30
N LEU A 212 11.89 15.57 0.53
CA LEU A 212 13.28 15.36 0.93
C LEU A 212 14.20 15.02 -0.24
N ALA A 213 13.73 14.22 -1.20
CA ALA A 213 14.49 13.88 -2.40
C ALA A 213 14.74 15.09 -3.32
N ASN A 214 13.78 16.02 -3.36
CA ASN A 214 13.82 17.22 -4.20
C ASN A 214 14.45 18.43 -3.49
N ALA A 215 14.79 18.32 -2.20
CA ALA A 215 15.37 19.40 -1.44
C ALA A 215 16.75 19.79 -2.01
N PRO A 216 17.05 21.09 -2.18
CA PRO A 216 18.37 21.54 -2.63
C PRO A 216 19.45 21.03 -1.68
N VAL A 217 20.53 20.47 -2.24
CA VAL A 217 21.72 20.14 -1.46
C VAL A 217 22.29 21.46 -0.93
N LYS A 218 22.37 21.61 0.40
CA LYS A 218 23.07 22.76 1.00
C LYS A 218 24.52 22.74 0.52
N THR A 219 24.91 23.71 -0.28
CA THR A 219 26.32 23.98 -0.55
C THR A 219 26.92 24.54 0.72
N ASP A 220 27.85 23.82 1.33
CA ASP A 220 28.67 24.35 2.40
C ASP A 220 29.54 25.48 1.80
N ASP A 221 29.07 26.72 1.90
CA ASP A 221 29.89 27.91 1.67
C ASP A 221 30.88 28.05 2.85
N LYS A 222 31.88 27.16 2.87
CA LYS A 222 33.08 27.26 3.71
C LYS A 222 34.28 27.70 2.86
N LEU A 223 34.15 28.81 2.16
CA LEU A 223 35.21 29.61 1.53
C LEU A 223 34.62 31.03 1.44
N LEU A 224 35.09 32.12 2.06
CA LEU A 224 36.42 32.54 2.46
C LEU A 224 36.29 33.50 3.65
N ASN A 225 37.01 33.25 4.75
CA ASN A 225 37.59 34.32 5.55
C ASN A 225 39.10 34.16 5.45
N ASN A 226 39.67 34.79 4.43
CA ASN A 226 41.09 35.18 4.41
C ASN A 226 41.22 36.51 5.13
#